data_AF-A0A1S3JF83-F1
#
_entry.id   AF-A0A1S3JF83-F1
#
_cell.length_a   1.000
_cell.length_b   1.000
_cell.length_c   1.000
_cell.angle_alpha   90.00
_cell.angle_beta   90.00
_cell.angle_gamma   90.00
#
_symmetry.space_group_name_H-M   'P 1'
#
loop_
_entity.id
_entity.type
_entity.pdbx_description
1 polymer ?
#
loop_
_entity_poly.entity_id
_entity_poly.type
_entity_poly.pdbx_seq_one_letter_code
_entity_poly.pdbx_strand_id
1 'polypeptide(L)'
;MKTSMEAYLSEFSTMKQEVKNLTDITADIPYFYYYRDILAQASCAALNARGGWVYAVRRVCSDKAPPCSSVCANRALSNQDNQVKANGLECFNALHVYSAQRLSPNPSMDTDTLGLKTHRYNSCGGRHCGPNYCCCRSK
;
A
#
# COMPACT_ATOMS: atom_id res chain seq x y z
N MET A 1 33.06 46.70 -0.92
CA MET A 1 32.34 45.75 -1.80
C MET A 1 32.47 44.27 -1.40
N LYS A 2 33.03 43.93 -0.22
CA LYS A 2 33.10 42.53 0.28
C LYS A 2 31.93 42.15 1.20
N THR A 3 31.39 43.13 1.93
CA THR A 3 30.30 42.95 2.90
C THR A 3 28.97 42.53 2.29
N SER A 4 28.66 42.91 1.04
CA SER A 4 27.42 42.48 0.38
C SER A 4 27.48 41.03 -0.06
N MET A 5 28.61 40.57 -0.62
CA MET A 5 28.75 39.21 -1.13
C MET A 5 28.79 38.16 -0.03
N GLU A 6 29.39 38.47 1.12
CA GLU A 6 29.38 37.61 2.30
C GLU A 6 27.96 37.46 2.88
N ALA A 7 27.16 38.54 2.88
CA ALA A 7 25.76 38.50 3.29
C ALA A 7 24.92 37.61 2.35
N TYR A 8 25.07 37.77 1.03
CA TYR A 8 24.37 36.92 0.06
C TYR A 8 24.73 35.43 0.18
N LEU A 9 26.00 35.10 0.44
CA LEU A 9 26.43 33.71 0.63
C LEU A 9 25.87 33.11 1.92
N SER A 10 25.74 33.91 2.98
CA SER A 10 25.12 33.49 4.24
C SER A 10 23.61 33.25 4.08
N GLU A 11 22.91 34.09 3.32
CA GLU A 11 21.49 33.88 3.02
C GLU A 11 21.29 32.64 2.15
N PHE A 12 22.13 32.46 1.12
CA PHE A 12 22.05 31.30 0.23
C PHE A 12 22.35 29.97 0.93
N SER A 13 23.28 29.96 1.90
CA SER A 13 23.55 28.76 2.71
C SER A 13 22.37 28.43 3.63
N THR A 14 21.73 29.44 4.21
CA THR A 14 20.53 29.29 5.05
C THR A 14 19.37 28.73 4.23
N MET A 15 19.13 29.28 3.03
CA MET A 15 18.09 28.79 2.12
C MET A 15 18.34 27.35 1.65
N LYS A 16 19.60 26.97 1.38
CA LYS A 16 19.96 25.58 1.08
C LYS A 16 19.68 24.64 2.25
N GLN A 17 19.94 25.08 3.47
CA GLN A 17 19.67 24.29 4.67
C GLN A 17 18.16 24.11 4.89
N GLU A 18 17.37 25.15 4.65
CA GLU A 18 15.90 25.09 4.74
C GLU A 18 15.29 24.16 3.68
N VAL A 19 15.75 24.25 2.42
CA VAL A 19 15.32 23.34 1.35
C VAL A 19 15.68 21.90 1.69
N LYS A 20 16.90 21.66 2.22
CA LYS A 20 17.32 20.34 2.68
C LYS A 20 16.43 19.79 3.80
N ASN A 21 16.16 20.62 4.81
CA ASN A 21 15.28 20.25 5.93
C ASN A 21 13.85 19.95 5.43
N LEU A 22 13.33 20.73 4.48
CA LEU A 22 12.03 20.48 3.85
C LEU A 22 12.02 19.18 3.03
N THR A 23 13.07 18.89 2.26
CA THR A 23 13.18 17.62 1.53
C THR A 23 13.27 16.42 2.49
N ASP A 24 14.02 16.53 3.58
CA ASP A 24 14.12 15.48 4.61
C ASP A 24 12.76 15.28 5.31
N ILE A 25 12.00 16.36 5.57
CA ILE A 25 10.63 16.28 6.09
C ILE A 25 9.68 15.62 5.08
N THR A 26 9.82 15.89 3.77
CA THR A 26 8.93 15.35 2.73
C THR A 26 9.27 13.94 2.26
N ALA A 27 10.52 13.51 2.44
CA ALA A 27 10.96 12.16 2.07
C ALA A 27 10.20 11.08 2.87
N ASP A 28 9.73 11.42 4.09
CA ASP A 28 9.03 10.53 5.04
C ASP A 28 7.53 10.83 5.24
N ILE A 29 6.93 11.75 4.47
CA ILE A 29 5.46 11.97 4.47
C ILE A 29 4.76 10.67 4.04
N PRO A 30 3.64 10.24 4.66
CA PRO A 30 3.28 8.84 5.04
C PRO A 30 3.10 7.77 3.94
N TYR A 31 3.60 7.99 2.72
CA TYR A 31 3.74 7.01 1.65
C TYR A 31 4.32 5.66 2.10
N PHE A 32 5.16 5.65 3.14
CA PHE A 32 5.75 4.42 3.69
C PHE A 32 4.75 3.48 4.36
N TYR A 33 3.63 3.98 4.91
CA TYR A 33 2.64 3.12 5.56
C TYR A 33 1.62 2.54 4.57
N TYR A 34 1.43 3.20 3.42
CA TYR A 34 0.39 2.86 2.44
C TYR A 34 0.84 1.95 1.31
N TYR A 35 2.14 1.71 1.09
CA TYR A 35 2.56 0.92 -0.08
C TYR A 35 1.98 -0.50 -0.07
N ARG A 36 1.74 -1.09 1.11
CA ARG A 36 1.11 -2.41 1.19
C ARG A 36 -0.34 -2.37 0.74
N ASP A 37 -1.08 -1.32 1.11
CA ASP A 37 -2.47 -1.15 0.66
C ASP A 37 -2.52 -0.91 -0.84
N ILE A 38 -1.63 -0.06 -1.36
CA ILE A 38 -1.54 0.26 -2.78
C ILE A 38 -1.20 -1.02 -3.57
N LEU A 39 -0.19 -1.78 -3.13
CA LEU A 39 0.21 -3.02 -3.79
C LEU A 39 -0.90 -4.07 -3.71
N ALA A 40 -1.56 -4.20 -2.56
CA ALA A 40 -2.69 -5.11 -2.40
C ALA A 40 -3.85 -4.71 -3.31
N GLN A 41 -4.22 -3.43 -3.34
CA GLN A 41 -5.32 -2.91 -4.17
C GLN A 41 -5.04 -3.12 -5.65
N ALA A 42 -3.85 -2.72 -6.12
CA ALA A 42 -3.44 -2.92 -7.51
C ALA A 42 -3.43 -4.40 -7.89
N SER A 43 -2.88 -5.26 -7.02
CA SER A 43 -2.83 -6.70 -7.25
C SER A 43 -4.24 -7.30 -7.28
N CYS A 44 -5.10 -6.98 -6.33
CA CYS A 44 -6.47 -7.48 -6.32
C CYS A 44 -7.24 -7.03 -7.58
N ALA A 45 -7.13 -5.76 -7.97
CA ALA A 45 -7.76 -5.25 -9.19
C ALA A 45 -7.28 -6.03 -10.44
N ALA A 46 -5.97 -6.22 -10.58
CA ALA A 46 -5.39 -6.97 -11.70
C ALA A 46 -5.78 -8.47 -11.70
N LEU A 47 -5.97 -9.06 -10.51
CA LEU A 47 -6.38 -10.45 -10.37
C LEU A 47 -7.86 -10.69 -10.60
N ASN A 48 -8.69 -9.65 -10.65
CA ASN A 48 -10.12 -9.82 -10.85
C ASN A 48 -10.42 -10.10 -12.32
N ALA A 49 -10.79 -11.35 -12.62
CA ALA A 49 -11.17 -11.77 -13.98
C ALA A 49 -12.56 -11.27 -14.42
N ARG A 50 -13.33 -10.62 -13.53
CA ARG A 50 -14.66 -10.05 -13.83
C ARG A 50 -14.58 -8.52 -13.83
N GLY A 51 -15.44 -7.85 -14.58
CA GLY A 51 -15.68 -6.41 -14.36
C GLY A 51 -16.38 -6.15 -13.01
N GLY A 52 -16.19 -4.96 -12.45
CA GLY A 52 -16.86 -4.54 -11.21
C GLY A 52 -15.93 -3.84 -10.21
N TRP A 53 -16.48 -3.53 -9.03
CA TRP A 53 -15.74 -2.87 -7.95
C TRP A 53 -14.85 -3.88 -7.23
N VAL A 54 -13.60 -3.50 -6.97
CA VAL A 54 -12.61 -4.35 -6.29
C VAL A 54 -12.00 -3.59 -5.12
N TYR A 55 -11.85 -4.28 -4.00
CA TYR A 55 -11.27 -3.73 -2.77
C TYR A 55 -10.27 -4.72 -2.19
N ALA A 56 -9.11 -4.22 -1.79
CA ALA A 56 -8.20 -4.93 -0.91
C ALA A 56 -8.52 -4.57 0.55
N VAL A 57 -8.91 -5.56 1.34
CA VAL A 57 -9.31 -5.36 2.73
C VAL A 57 -8.23 -5.94 3.64
N ARG A 58 -7.67 -5.10 4.53
CA ARG A 58 -6.69 -5.54 5.53
C ARG A 58 -7.29 -6.64 6.41
N ARG A 59 -6.48 -7.66 6.68
CA ARG A 59 -6.81 -8.78 7.57
C ARG A 59 -5.72 -8.91 8.62
N VAL A 60 -6.11 -8.88 9.89
CA VAL A 60 -5.17 -9.04 11.00
C VAL A 60 -4.65 -10.47 11.03
N CYS A 61 -3.33 -10.61 11.22
CA CYS A 61 -2.64 -11.87 11.43
C CYS A 61 -2.91 -12.34 12.87
N SER A 62 -3.75 -13.35 13.05
CA SER A 62 -3.94 -14.01 14.34
C SER A 62 -4.50 -15.43 14.16
N ASP A 63 -4.35 -16.29 15.17
CA ASP A 63 -4.91 -17.64 15.13
C ASP A 63 -6.44 -17.67 15.04
N LYS A 64 -7.09 -16.58 15.45
CA LYS A 64 -8.54 -16.40 15.41
C LYS A 64 -9.00 -15.59 14.19
N ALA A 65 -8.09 -15.25 13.27
CA ALA A 65 -8.43 -14.41 12.13
C ALA A 65 -9.44 -15.12 11.20
N PRO A 66 -10.59 -14.50 10.91
CA PRO A 66 -11.62 -15.10 10.04
C PRO A 66 -11.08 -15.30 8.62
N PRO A 67 -11.57 -16.29 7.85
CA PRO A 67 -11.16 -16.45 6.45
C PRO A 67 -11.63 -15.26 5.60
N CYS A 68 -10.97 -15.00 4.48
CA CYS A 68 -11.31 -13.89 3.60
C CYS A 68 -12.72 -13.97 3.01
N SER A 69 -13.27 -15.18 2.85
CA SER A 69 -14.69 -15.35 2.50
C SER A 69 -15.63 -14.71 3.51
N SER A 70 -15.36 -14.87 4.81
CA SER A 70 -16.13 -14.24 5.89
C SER A 70 -15.86 -12.73 5.98
N VAL A 71 -14.61 -12.31 5.76
CA VAL A 71 -14.26 -10.88 5.74
C VAL A 71 -15.04 -10.16 4.65
N CYS A 72 -14.96 -10.62 3.40
CA CYS A 72 -15.65 -9.96 2.28
C CYS A 72 -17.18 -10.07 2.37
N ALA A 73 -17.72 -11.13 3.00
CA ALA A 73 -19.17 -11.26 3.21
C ALA A 73 -19.71 -10.32 4.31
N ASN A 74 -18.85 -9.66 5.09
CA ASN A 74 -19.27 -8.76 6.16
C ASN A 74 -20.00 -7.54 5.58
N ARG A 75 -21.28 -7.40 5.91
CA ARG A 75 -22.13 -6.29 5.46
C ARG A 75 -21.64 -4.92 5.90
N ALA A 76 -20.87 -4.84 6.99
CA ALA A 76 -20.23 -3.59 7.41
C ALA A 76 -19.24 -3.05 6.36
N LEU A 77 -18.64 -3.90 5.53
CA LEU A 77 -17.78 -3.46 4.42
C LEU A 77 -18.63 -2.90 3.27
N SER A 78 -19.61 -3.67 2.78
CA SER A 78 -20.45 -3.22 1.67
C SER A 78 -21.28 -1.98 2.00
N ASN A 79 -21.62 -1.77 3.28
CA ASN A 79 -22.35 -0.57 3.71
C ASN A 79 -21.51 0.72 3.62
N GLN A 80 -20.19 0.63 3.41
CA GLN A 80 -19.31 1.79 3.24
C GLN A 80 -19.42 2.42 1.85
N ASP A 81 -19.97 1.70 0.87
CA ASP A 81 -20.04 2.16 -0.51
C ASP A 81 -21.40 1.82 -1.13
N ASN A 82 -22.13 2.86 -1.55
CA ASN A 82 -23.48 2.74 -2.12
C ASN A 82 -23.54 1.85 -3.37
N GLN A 83 -22.44 1.72 -4.12
CA GLN A 83 -22.41 0.93 -5.37
C GLN A 83 -22.41 -0.58 -5.10
N VAL A 84 -21.96 -1.01 -3.92
CA VAL A 84 -21.94 -2.42 -3.51
C VAL A 84 -22.85 -2.71 -2.32
N LYS A 85 -23.45 -1.69 -1.71
CA LYS A 85 -24.33 -1.81 -0.54
C LYS A 85 -25.50 -2.76 -0.77
N ALA A 86 -26.14 -2.75 -1.93
CA ALA A 86 -27.29 -3.62 -2.19
C ALA A 86 -26.85 -5.11 -2.21
N ASN A 87 -25.93 -5.44 -3.11
CA ASN A 87 -25.58 -6.84 -3.41
C ASN A 87 -24.52 -7.43 -2.47
N GLY A 88 -23.71 -6.57 -1.83
CA GLY A 88 -22.60 -6.97 -0.99
C GLY A 88 -21.33 -7.29 -1.79
N LEU A 89 -20.32 -7.77 -1.07
CA LEU A 89 -19.03 -8.17 -1.62
C LEU A 89 -18.83 -9.68 -1.48
N GLU A 90 -18.04 -10.26 -2.38
CA GLU A 90 -17.52 -11.62 -2.28
C GLU A 90 -16.00 -11.64 -2.37
N CYS A 91 -15.39 -12.66 -1.79
CA CYS A 91 -13.97 -12.89 -1.92
C CYS A 91 -13.68 -13.67 -3.20
N PHE A 92 -12.62 -13.29 -3.92
CA PHE A 92 -12.11 -14.06 -5.06
C PHE A 92 -10.61 -14.39 -4.95
N ASN A 93 -9.88 -13.75 -4.04
CA ASN A 93 -8.50 -14.10 -3.74
C ASN A 93 -8.09 -13.60 -2.35
N ALA A 94 -6.89 -13.98 -1.92
CA ALA A 94 -6.24 -13.44 -0.73
C ALA A 94 -4.75 -13.29 -0.98
N LEU A 95 -4.13 -12.30 -0.33
CA LEU A 95 -2.73 -11.94 -0.51
C LEU A 95 -1.99 -11.92 0.83
N HIS A 96 -0.72 -12.29 0.80
CA HIS A 96 0.26 -11.84 1.79
C HIS A 96 1.17 -10.81 1.14
N VAL A 97 1.04 -9.54 1.55
CA VAL A 97 1.96 -8.47 1.14
C VAL A 97 3.04 -8.32 2.20
N TYR A 98 4.27 -8.65 1.83
CA TYR A 98 5.41 -8.63 2.75
C TYR A 98 5.95 -7.20 2.91
N SER A 99 6.56 -6.94 4.06
CA SER A 99 7.55 -5.87 4.12
C SER A 99 8.75 -6.27 3.29
N ALA A 100 9.04 -5.50 2.27
CA ALA A 100 10.22 -5.68 1.45
C ALA A 100 10.95 -4.35 1.31
N GLN A 101 12.24 -4.45 1.04
CA GLN A 101 13.08 -3.31 0.75
C GLN A 101 12.56 -2.63 -0.52
N ARG A 102 12.38 -1.31 -0.43
CA ARG A 102 12.10 -0.52 -1.62
C ARG A 102 13.43 -0.33 -2.34
N LEU A 103 13.44 -0.66 -3.62
CA LEU A 103 14.58 -0.34 -4.46
C LEU A 103 14.66 1.18 -4.65
N SER A 104 15.89 1.65 -4.75
CA SER A 104 16.29 3.00 -5.09
C SER A 104 15.57 3.46 -6.36
N PRO A 105 15.17 4.74 -6.42
CA PRO A 105 14.67 5.32 -7.66
C PRO A 105 15.74 5.37 -8.76
N ASN A 106 17.03 5.21 -8.41
CA ASN A 106 18.13 5.09 -9.37
C ASN A 106 18.32 3.61 -9.79
N PRO A 107 18.02 3.23 -11.05
CA PRO A 107 18.10 1.85 -11.51
C PRO A 107 19.50 1.24 -11.41
N SER A 108 20.55 2.07 -11.44
CA SER A 108 21.94 1.63 -11.39
C SER A 108 22.42 1.24 -9.99
N MET A 109 21.66 1.57 -8.95
CA MET A 109 22.05 1.27 -7.56
C MET A 109 21.61 -0.11 -7.08
N ASP A 110 20.47 -0.61 -7.57
CA ASP A 110 19.87 -1.88 -7.12
C ASP A 110 19.69 -2.86 -8.28
N THR A 111 20.68 -2.88 -9.18
CA THR A 111 20.75 -3.90 -10.24
C THR A 111 20.74 -5.30 -9.61
N ASP A 112 19.98 -6.23 -10.19
CA ASP A 112 19.79 -7.61 -9.74
C ASP A 112 19.28 -7.79 -8.29
N THR A 113 18.62 -6.77 -7.73
CA THR A 113 18.06 -6.82 -6.37
C THR A 113 16.54 -7.05 -6.40
N LEU A 114 16.05 -7.94 -5.52
CA LEU A 114 14.62 -8.22 -5.39
C LEU A 114 13.85 -7.02 -4.81
N GLY A 115 12.77 -6.64 -5.49
CA GLY A 115 11.84 -5.60 -5.03
C GLY A 115 10.72 -6.13 -4.14
N LEU A 116 9.53 -5.52 -4.26
CA LEU A 116 8.37 -5.84 -3.45
C LEU A 116 7.89 -7.28 -3.66
N LYS A 117 7.63 -7.98 -2.55
CA LYS A 117 7.20 -9.39 -2.56
C LYS A 117 5.74 -9.52 -2.13
N THR A 118 4.95 -10.24 -2.94
CA THR A 118 3.56 -10.59 -2.64
C THR A 118 3.32 -12.08 -2.90
N HIS A 119 2.65 -12.76 -1.98
CA HIS A 119 2.17 -14.13 -2.17
C HIS A 119 0.68 -14.14 -2.46
N ARG A 120 0.29 -14.83 -3.53
CA ARG A 120 -1.12 -15.02 -3.96
C ARG A 120 -1.60 -16.40 -3.51
N TYR A 121 -2.68 -16.43 -2.71
CA TYR A 121 -3.18 -17.70 -2.16
C TYR A 121 -4.11 -18.48 -3.10
N ASN A 122 -4.74 -17.83 -4.08
CA ASN A 122 -5.76 -18.45 -4.92
C ASN A 122 -6.89 -19.14 -4.14
N SER A 123 -7.14 -18.66 -2.93
CA SER A 123 -8.20 -19.15 -2.08
C SER A 123 -8.69 -18.04 -1.16
N CYS A 124 -9.90 -18.23 -0.66
CA CYS A 124 -10.53 -17.35 0.32
C CYS A 124 -10.67 -18.01 1.70
N GLY A 125 -10.26 -19.28 1.83
CA GLY A 125 -10.45 -20.11 3.02
C GLY A 125 -9.27 -20.09 4.01
N GLY A 126 -8.18 -19.38 3.68
CA GLY A 126 -7.00 -19.30 4.54
C GLY A 126 -7.34 -18.80 5.95
N ARG A 127 -7.01 -19.61 6.97
CA ARG A 127 -7.12 -19.28 8.39
C ARG A 127 -5.73 -18.91 8.95
N HIS A 128 -5.69 -18.42 10.19
CA HIS A 128 -4.44 -18.05 10.87
C HIS A 128 -3.67 -16.91 10.19
N CYS A 129 -2.38 -16.82 10.49
CA CYS A 129 -1.38 -15.92 9.91
C CYS A 129 -0.93 -16.35 8.50
N GLY A 130 -1.89 -16.45 7.57
CA GLY A 130 -1.62 -16.61 6.15
C GLY A 130 -1.76 -15.27 5.41
N PRO A 131 -2.94 -14.96 4.86
CA PRO A 131 -3.18 -13.69 4.17
C PRO A 131 -3.33 -12.52 5.14
N ASN A 132 -2.72 -11.38 4.80
CA ASN A 132 -2.91 -10.09 5.47
C ASN A 132 -3.76 -9.10 4.66
N TYR A 133 -4.17 -9.47 3.45
CA TYR A 133 -5.20 -8.79 2.67
C TYR A 133 -6.17 -9.78 2.01
N CYS A 134 -7.44 -9.40 1.97
CA CYS A 134 -8.50 -10.10 1.25
C CYS A 134 -8.85 -9.32 -0.03
N CYS A 135 -8.89 -10.00 -1.17
CA CYS A 135 -9.38 -9.42 -2.41
C CYS A 135 -10.89 -9.64 -2.50
N CYS A 136 -11.63 -8.56 -2.26
CA CYS A 136 -13.09 -8.53 -2.31
C CYS A 136 -13.54 -7.86 -3.61
N ARG A 137 -14.65 -8.32 -4.18
CA ARG A 137 -15.29 -7.67 -5.32
C ARG A 137 -16.80 -7.59 -5.16
N SER A 138 -17.44 -6.69 -5.90
CA SER A 138 -18.90 -6.68 -6.05
C SER A 138 -19.40 -8.04 -6.54
N LYS A 139 -20.48 -8.55 -5.92
CA LYS A 139 -21.15 -9.79 -6.34
C LYS A 139 -21.80 -9.64 -7.72
#